data_AF-A0A2V8M644-F1
#
_entry.id   AF-A0A2V8M644-F1
#
_cell.length_a   1.000
_cell.length_b   1.000
_cell.length_c   1.000
_cell.angle_alpha   90.00
_cell.angle_beta   90.00
_cell.angle_gamma   90.00
#
_symmetry.space_group_name_H-M   'P 1'
#
loop_
_entity.id
_entity.type
_entity.pdbx_description
1 polymer ?
#
loop_
_entity_poly.entity_id
_entity_poly.type
_entity_poly.pdbx_seq_one_letter_code
_entity_poly.pdbx_strand_id
1 'polypeptide(L)'
;MVILRRADHMHFMDNVEQLHEAVRTSPPWIPELDYVQEEMRPIAELCTGEQSHLFVRGLTLAHFDAVLKQNDEARQFLAGNIQAELASHGVEAFVHAAA
;
A
#
# COMPACT_ATOMS: atom_id res chain seq x y z
N MET A 1 -13.62 2.94 -0.16
CA MET A 1 -12.20 3.01 0.25
C MET A 1 -11.49 1.78 -0.32
N VAL A 2 -10.26 1.90 -0.83
CA VAL A 2 -9.48 0.76 -1.35
C VAL A 2 -8.40 0.41 -0.33
N ILE A 3 -8.26 -0.87 0.01
CA ILE A 3 -7.36 -1.35 1.07
C ILE A 3 -6.37 -2.34 0.48
N LEU A 4 -5.07 -2.07 0.62
CA LEU A 4 -3.98 -2.96 0.22
C LEU A 4 -3.86 -4.11 1.22
N ARG A 5 -3.83 -5.36 0.73
CA ARG A 5 -3.62 -6.52 1.60
C ARG A 5 -2.14 -6.69 1.91
N ARG A 6 -1.86 -7.14 3.14
CA ARG A 6 -0.51 -7.42 3.63
C ARG A 6 0.44 -6.23 3.45
N ALA A 7 -0.10 -5.02 3.59
CA ALA A 7 0.69 -3.81 3.53
C ALA A 7 1.66 -3.74 4.72
N ASP A 8 2.88 -3.31 4.43
CA ASP A 8 3.84 -2.86 5.43
C ASP A 8 3.43 -1.51 6.05
N HIS A 9 3.91 -1.18 7.25
CA HIS A 9 3.70 0.15 7.84
C HIS A 9 4.44 1.26 7.10
N MET A 10 5.54 0.95 6.40
CA MET A 10 6.40 1.88 5.67
C MET A 10 6.19 1.77 4.15
N HIS A 11 5.09 1.17 3.70
CA HIS A 11 4.79 0.85 2.30
C HIS A 11 4.73 2.06 1.33
N PHE A 12 4.75 3.27 1.87
CA PHE A 12 4.78 4.55 1.13
C PHE A 12 6.17 5.22 1.13
N MET A 13 7.16 4.63 1.79
CA MET A 13 8.54 5.12 1.84
C MET A 13 9.38 4.52 0.72
N ASP A 14 10.54 5.12 0.44
CA ASP A 14 11.54 4.52 -0.43
C ASP A 14 12.23 3.35 0.27
N ASN A 15 12.72 2.37 -0.51
CA ASN A 15 13.42 1.18 0.01
C ASN A 15 12.62 0.45 1.09
N VAL A 16 11.31 0.24 0.85
CA VAL A 16 10.34 -0.33 1.79
C VAL A 16 10.89 -1.59 2.46
N GLU A 17 11.41 -2.53 1.67
CA GLU A 17 11.85 -3.81 2.21
C GLU A 17 13.06 -3.70 3.13
N GLN A 18 14.03 -2.85 2.76
CA GLN A 18 15.22 -2.60 3.58
C GLN A 18 14.85 -1.85 4.85
N LEU A 19 13.98 -0.85 4.75
CA LEU A 19 13.54 -0.06 5.89
C LEU A 19 12.72 -0.90 6.87
N HIS A 20 11.84 -1.76 6.35
CA HIS A 20 11.08 -2.70 7.16
C HIS A 20 11.99 -3.61 7.98
N GLU A 21 12.94 -4.28 7.33
CA GLU A 21 13.83 -5.20 8.04
C GLU A 21 14.76 -4.46 9.00
N ALA A 22 15.16 -3.22 8.68
CA ALA A 22 15.93 -2.39 9.60
C ALA A 22 15.13 -2.08 10.87
N VAL A 23 13.85 -1.69 10.76
CA VAL A 23 12.99 -1.44 11.93
C VAL A 23 12.74 -2.72 12.71
N ARG A 24 12.40 -3.83 12.02
CA ARG A 24 12.11 -5.13 12.64
C ARG A 24 13.28 -5.68 13.45
N THR A 25 14.53 -5.40 13.04
CA THR A 25 15.74 -5.96 13.65
C THR A 25 16.52 -4.99 14.55
N SER A 26 16.19 -3.70 14.54
CA SER A 26 16.86 -2.69 15.37
C SER A 26 16.15 -2.50 16.70
N PRO A 27 16.88 -2.38 17.84
CA PRO A 27 16.28 -2.10 19.14
C PRO A 27 15.27 -0.94 19.07
N PRO A 28 14.13 -1.04 19.76
CA PRO A 28 13.11 -0.01 19.72
C PRO A 28 13.64 1.30 20.30
N TRP A 29 13.12 2.42 19.79
CA TRP A 29 13.55 3.76 20.20
C TRP A 29 13.18 4.10 21.64
N ILE A 30 12.13 3.46 22.17
CA ILE A 30 11.66 3.56 23.55
C ILE A 30 11.21 2.17 24.05
N PRO A 31 11.38 1.84 25.34
CA PRO A 31 11.03 0.52 25.88
C PRO A 31 9.57 0.10 25.69
N GLU A 32 8.65 1.06 25.61
CA GLU A 32 7.22 0.81 25.40
C GLU A 32 6.90 0.18 24.04
N LEU A 33 7.87 0.16 23.11
CA LEU A 33 7.73 -0.42 21.77
C LEU A 33 8.44 -1.77 21.60
N ASP A 34 8.92 -2.40 22.67
CA ASP A 34 9.55 -3.73 22.61
C ASP A 34 8.68 -4.77 21.88
N TYR A 35 7.36 -4.70 22.05
CA TYR A 35 6.40 -5.60 21.39
C TYR A 35 6.40 -5.48 19.86
N VAL A 36 6.80 -4.33 19.29
CA VAL A 36 6.73 -4.08 17.86
C VAL A 36 7.63 -5.05 17.10
N GLN A 37 8.82 -5.35 17.63
CA GLN A 37 9.74 -6.30 16.99
C GLN A 37 9.18 -7.72 16.98
N GLU A 38 8.42 -8.11 18.01
CA GLU A 38 7.80 -9.43 18.13
C GLU A 38 6.60 -9.58 17.18
N GLU A 39 5.82 -8.52 17.00
CA GLU A 39 4.60 -8.51 16.17
C GLU A 39 4.88 -8.21 14.68
N MET A 40 5.99 -7.54 14.37
CA MET A 40 6.37 -7.26 12.98
C MET A 40 6.73 -8.56 12.24
N ARG A 41 5.84 -8.96 11.34
CA ARG A 41 6.08 -10.07 10.40
C ARG A 41 7.27 -9.77 9.49
N PRO A 42 8.08 -10.76 9.08
CA PRO A 42 9.12 -10.55 8.06
C PRO A 42 8.56 -9.94 6.77
N ILE A 43 9.33 -9.08 6.09
CA ILE A 43 8.87 -8.41 4.86
C ILE A 43 8.45 -9.40 3.77
N ALA A 44 9.08 -10.58 3.73
CA ALA A 44 8.76 -11.65 2.78
C ALA A 44 7.33 -12.20 2.93
N GLU A 45 6.65 -11.92 4.06
CA GLU A 45 5.26 -12.28 4.30
C GLU A 45 4.26 -11.17 3.93
N LEU A 46 4.77 -10.00 3.58
CA LEU A 46 4.02 -8.80 3.21
C LEU A 46 3.99 -8.62 1.68
N CYS A 47 3.24 -7.63 1.18
CA CYS A 47 3.35 -7.24 -0.22
C CYS A 47 4.73 -6.62 -0.49
N THR A 48 5.24 -6.79 -1.71
CA THR A 48 6.51 -6.19 -2.14
C THR A 48 6.43 -4.66 -2.15
N GLY A 49 7.59 -4.00 -2.08
CA GLY A 49 7.66 -2.55 -2.23
C GLY A 49 7.13 -2.07 -3.59
N GLU A 50 7.37 -2.85 -4.64
CA GLU A 50 6.83 -2.55 -5.98
C GLU A 50 5.29 -2.55 -5.98
N GLN A 51 4.67 -3.58 -5.40
CA GLN A 51 3.21 -3.67 -5.31
C GLN A 51 2.62 -2.51 -4.50
N SER A 52 3.25 -2.14 -3.37
CA SER A 52 2.75 -1.04 -2.55
C SER A 52 2.91 0.31 -3.23
N HIS A 53 4.02 0.55 -3.92
CA HIS A 53 4.23 1.78 -4.67
C HIS A 53 3.27 1.89 -5.85
N LEU A 54 3.02 0.80 -6.57
CA LEU A 54 2.02 0.79 -7.64
C LEU A 54 0.63 1.11 -7.09
N PHE A 55 0.25 0.53 -5.95
CA PHE A 55 -1.00 0.83 -5.25
C PHE A 55 -1.12 2.31 -4.89
N VAL A 56 -0.14 2.85 -4.14
CA VAL A 56 -0.17 4.22 -3.62
C VAL A 56 -0.11 5.23 -4.77
N ARG A 57 0.86 5.10 -5.68
CA ARG A 57 1.05 6.06 -6.78
C ARG A 57 -0.08 5.97 -7.79
N GLY A 58 -0.48 4.77 -8.18
CA GLY A 58 -1.53 4.55 -9.19
C GLY A 58 -2.87 5.16 -8.77
N LEU A 59 -3.36 4.83 -7.57
CA LEU A 59 -4.63 5.36 -7.09
C LEU A 59 -4.59 6.86 -6.80
N THR A 60 -3.47 7.36 -6.24
CA THR A 60 -3.33 8.79 -5.96
C THR A 60 -3.32 9.61 -7.25
N LEU A 61 -2.55 9.20 -8.26
CA LEU A 61 -2.49 9.90 -9.53
C LEU A 61 -3.82 9.80 -10.29
N ALA A 62 -4.47 8.64 -10.30
CA ALA A 62 -5.79 8.50 -10.89
C ALA A 62 -6.81 9.45 -10.24
N HIS A 63 -6.80 9.55 -8.91
CA HIS A 63 -7.66 10.50 -8.19
C HIS A 63 -7.35 11.96 -8.57
N PHE A 64 -6.09 12.35 -8.60
CA PHE A 64 -5.69 13.70 -8.99
C PHE A 64 -6.04 14.02 -10.44
N ASP A 65 -5.83 13.08 -11.37
CA ASP A 65 -6.16 13.27 -12.78
C ASP A 65 -7.68 13.40 -12.98
N ALA A 66 -8.48 12.59 -12.28
CA ALA A 66 -9.94 12.65 -12.35
C ALA A 66 -10.52 13.97 -11.80
N VAL A 67 -9.94 14.48 -10.70
CA VAL A 67 -10.48 15.65 -9.97
C VAL A 67 -9.87 16.96 -10.46
N LEU A 68 -8.54 17.04 -10.56
CA LEU A 68 -7.83 18.30 -10.87
C LEU A 68 -7.76 18.55 -12.38
N LYS A 69 -7.55 17.50 -13.18
CA LYS A 69 -7.45 17.61 -14.65
C LYS A 69 -8.75 17.28 -15.37
N GLN A 70 -9.75 16.77 -14.66
CA GLN A 70 -11.00 16.29 -15.24
C GLN A 70 -10.78 15.24 -16.34
N ASN A 71 -9.77 14.39 -16.19
CA ASN A 71 -9.46 13.35 -17.16
C ASN A 71 -10.54 12.25 -17.13
N ASP A 72 -11.14 11.96 -18.29
CA ASP A 72 -12.24 11.00 -18.41
C ASP A 72 -11.81 9.54 -18.21
N GLU A 73 -10.62 9.17 -18.66
CA GLU A 73 -10.07 7.82 -18.49
C GLU A 73 -9.84 7.50 -17.01
N ALA A 74 -9.30 8.46 -16.26
CA ALA A 74 -9.11 8.34 -14.81
C ALA A 74 -10.44 8.23 -14.07
N ARG A 75 -11.47 8.99 -14.49
CA ARG A 75 -12.83 8.87 -13.94
C ARG A 75 -13.44 7.49 -14.21
N GLN A 76 -13.27 6.99 -15.44
CA GLN A 76 -13.74 5.66 -15.82
C GLN A 76 -13.02 4.55 -15.04
N PHE A 77 -11.69 4.65 -14.90
CA PHE A 77 -10.90 3.73 -14.08
C PHE A 77 -11.39 3.71 -12.63
N LEU A 78 -11.60 4.89 -12.00
CA LEU A 78 -12.05 4.98 -10.61
C LEU A 78 -13.51 4.54 -10.40
N ALA A 79 -14.36 4.68 -11.42
CA ALA A 79 -15.74 4.20 -11.40
C ALA A 79 -15.85 2.69 -11.74
N GLY A 80 -14.78 2.11 -12.30
CA GLY A 80 -14.71 0.73 -12.71
C GLY A 80 -14.36 -0.24 -11.57
N ASN A 81 -13.96 -1.45 -11.96
CA ASN A 81 -13.55 -2.48 -11.01
C ASN A 81 -12.07 -2.32 -10.63
N ILE A 82 -11.79 -1.37 -9.72
CA ILE A 82 -10.44 -1.08 -9.23
C ILE A 82 -9.74 -2.33 -8.68
N GLN A 83 -10.48 -3.19 -7.97
CA GLN A 83 -9.91 -4.41 -7.39
C GLN A 83 -9.42 -5.38 -8.47
N ALA A 84 -10.19 -5.59 -9.53
CA ALA A 84 -9.77 -6.44 -10.65
C ALA A 84 -8.60 -5.82 -11.42
N GLU A 85 -8.60 -4.50 -11.60
CA GLU A 85 -7.50 -3.81 -12.28
C GLU A 85 -6.20 -3.98 -11.52
N LEU A 86 -6.17 -3.67 -10.22
CA LEU A 86 -5.00 -3.89 -9.35
C LEU A 86 -4.53 -5.34 -9.36
N ALA A 87 -5.45 -6.31 -9.31
CA ALA A 87 -5.11 -7.73 -9.38
C ALA A 87 -4.44 -8.11 -10.70
N SER A 88 -4.82 -7.48 -11.82
CA SER A 88 -4.18 -7.70 -13.12
C SER A 88 -2.72 -7.24 -13.17
N HIS A 89 -2.35 -6.29 -12.31
CA HIS A 89 -0.97 -5.84 -12.09
C HIS A 89 -0.31 -6.51 -10.87
N GLY A 90 -0.87 -7.62 -10.39
CA GLY A 90 -0.31 -8.38 -9.27
C GLY A 90 -0.46 -7.72 -7.89
N VAL A 91 -1.29 -6.68 -7.75
CA VAL A 91 -1.54 -6.00 -6.48
C VAL A 91 -2.81 -6.56 -5.83
N GLU A 92 -2.66 -7.17 -4.66
CA GLU A 92 -3.79 -7.69 -3.90
C GLU A 92 -4.42 -6.60 -3.04
N ALA A 93 -5.61 -6.13 -3.42
CA ALA A 93 -6.36 -5.13 -2.69
C ALA A 93 -7.84 -5.49 -2.63
N PHE A 94 -8.61 -4.79 -1.79
CA PHE A 94 -10.07 -4.90 -1.78
C PHE A 94 -10.75 -3.55 -1.61
N VAL A 95 -11.92 -3.40 -2.24
CA VAL A 95 -12.75 -2.21 -2.06
C VAL A 95 -13.68 -2.44 -0.86
N HIS A 96 -13.49 -1.64 0.18
CA HIS A 96 -14.43 -1.55 1.29
C HIS A 96 -15.62 -0.68 0.86
N ALA A 97 -16.78 -1.33 0.71
CA ALA A 97 -18.06 -0.65 0.60
C ALA A 97 -18.46 -0.13 1.98
N ALA A 98 -18.81 1.15 2.07
CA ALA A 98 -19.46 1.67 3.27
C ALA A 98 -20.81 0.94 3.43
N ALA A 99 -21.06 0.42 4.64
CA ALA A 99 -22.33 -0.20 5.01
C ALA A 99 -23.47 0.81 5.03
#